data_AF-A0A6V8NR37-F1
#
_entry.id   AF-A0A6V8NR37-F1
#
_cell.length_a   1.000
_cell.length_b   1.000
_cell.length_c   1.000
_cell.angle_alpha   90.00
_cell.angle_beta   90.00
_cell.angle_gamma   90.00
#
_symmetry.space_group_name_H-M   'P 1'
#
loop_
_entity.id
_entity.type
_entity.pdbx_description
1 polymer ?
#
loop_
_entity_poly.entity_id
_entity_poly.type
_entity_poly.pdbx_seq_one_letter_code
_entity_poly.pdbx_strand_id
1 'polypeptide(L)'
;MKSKILVYLTIAFLLLWSIPVQAFAQDSVQEALPEPGITPQSILYFLNVLIEEIRLFLASNPVDKARLSLEFAQEKAAEVELLLKTSSDTKTYPFLTVLRKVAYYQEHG
;
A
#
# COMPACT_ATOMS: atom_id res chain seq x y z
N MET A 1 -1.22 -49.61 -15.01
CA MET A 1 -1.31 -48.53 -14.00
C MET A 1 -0.60 -47.25 -14.40
N LYS A 2 0.64 -47.30 -14.93
CA LYS A 2 1.45 -46.11 -15.28
C LYS A 2 0.81 -45.18 -16.35
N SER A 3 0.13 -45.74 -17.34
CA SER A 3 -0.53 -44.97 -18.41
C SER A 3 -1.74 -44.16 -17.92
N LYS A 4 -2.53 -44.69 -16.98
CA LYS A 4 -3.68 -43.97 -16.41
C LYS A 4 -3.22 -42.80 -15.55
N ILE A 5 -2.14 -42.99 -14.79
CA ILE A 5 -1.49 -41.93 -13.99
C ILE A 5 -0.98 -40.81 -14.89
N LEU A 6 -0.36 -41.14 -16.02
CA LEU A 6 0.10 -40.14 -16.99
C LEU A 6 -1.06 -39.30 -17.56
N VAL A 7 -2.20 -39.94 -17.85
CA VAL A 7 -3.41 -39.26 -18.34
C VAL A 7 -4.02 -38.35 -17.27
N TYR A 8 -4.05 -38.76 -16.01
CA TYR A 8 -4.51 -37.88 -14.93
C TYR A 8 -3.58 -36.68 -14.71
N LEU A 9 -2.28 -36.87 -14.88
CA LEU A 9 -1.28 -35.80 -14.78
C LEU A 9 -1.43 -34.77 -15.89
N THR A 10 -1.67 -35.21 -17.13
CA THR A 10 -1.89 -34.30 -18.25
C THR A 10 -3.21 -33.55 -18.13
N ILE A 11 -4.28 -34.20 -17.68
CA ILE A 11 -5.58 -33.54 -17.42
C ILE A 11 -5.45 -32.51 -16.30
N ALA A 12 -4.75 -32.83 -15.20
CA ALA A 12 -4.51 -31.90 -14.11
C ALA A 12 -3.71 -30.67 -14.57
N PHE A 13 -2.68 -30.87 -15.39
CA PHE A 13 -1.88 -29.77 -15.93
C PHE A 13 -2.68 -28.83 -16.83
N LEU A 14 -3.58 -29.38 -17.67
CA LEU A 14 -4.46 -28.58 -18.53
C LEU A 14 -5.49 -27.77 -17.73
N LEU A 15 -5.97 -28.31 -16.60
CA LEU A 15 -6.88 -27.59 -15.71
C LEU A 15 -6.18 -26.43 -14.99
N LEU A 16 -4.92 -26.60 -14.58
CA LEU A 16 -4.14 -25.53 -13.95
C LEU A 16 -3.84 -24.35 -14.90
N TRP A 17 -3.73 -24.60 -16.20
CA TRP A 17 -3.48 -23.55 -17.19
C TRP A 17 -4.73 -22.68 -17.47
N SER A 18 -5.92 -23.15 -17.09
CA SER A 18 -7.19 -22.48 -17.39
C SER A 18 -7.60 -21.43 -16.35
N ILE A 19 -6.74 -21.12 -15.37
CA ILE A 19 -7.03 -20.08 -14.39
C ILE A 19 -6.88 -18.71 -15.08
N PRO A 20 -7.96 -17.94 -15.27
CA PRO A 20 -7.84 -16.61 -15.87
C PRO A 20 -7.03 -15.71 -14.93
N VAL A 21 -5.90 -15.21 -15.44
CA VAL A 21 -5.11 -14.19 -14.74
C VAL A 21 -5.94 -12.90 -14.73
N GLN A 22 -6.50 -12.57 -13.59
CA GLN A 22 -7.23 -11.32 -13.40
C GLN A 22 -6.20 -10.20 -13.23
N ALA A 23 -6.13 -9.29 -14.20
CA ALA A 23 -5.41 -8.04 -14.05
C ALA A 23 -6.39 -7.00 -13.47
N PHE A 24 -6.08 -6.47 -12.29
CA PHE A 24 -6.80 -5.33 -11.75
C PHE A 24 -6.31 -4.07 -12.48
N ALA A 25 -7.20 -3.39 -13.19
CA ALA A 25 -6.94 -2.05 -13.67
C ALA A 25 -7.03 -1.10 -12.45
N GLN A 26 -5.94 -0.42 -12.14
CA GLN A 26 -5.92 0.64 -11.14
C GLN A 26 -6.29 1.95 -11.85
N ASP A 27 -7.50 2.44 -11.63
CA ASP A 27 -7.88 3.77 -12.09
C ASP A 27 -6.96 4.81 -11.43
N SER A 28 -6.17 5.49 -12.25
CA SER A 28 -5.36 6.63 -11.83
C SER A 28 -6.25 7.86 -11.70
N VAL A 29 -7.25 7.80 -10.83
CA VAL A 29 -7.84 9.03 -10.32
C VAL A 29 -6.77 9.64 -9.44
N GLN A 30 -6.33 10.84 -9.78
CA GLN A 30 -5.49 11.68 -8.92
C GLN A 30 -6.37 12.08 -7.73
N GLU A 31 -6.66 11.13 -6.85
CA GLU A 31 -7.42 11.38 -5.65
C GLU A 31 -6.59 12.30 -4.77
N ALA A 32 -7.18 13.46 -4.43
CA ALA A 32 -6.63 14.29 -3.39
C ALA A 32 -6.41 13.42 -2.17
N LEU A 33 -5.19 13.47 -1.61
CA LEU A 33 -4.88 12.73 -0.41
C LEU A 33 -5.88 13.11 0.70
N PRO A 34 -6.30 12.15 1.54
CA PRO A 34 -7.17 12.44 2.65
C PRO A 34 -6.48 13.42 3.62
N GLU A 35 -7.25 14.01 4.53
CA GLU A 35 -6.65 14.84 5.57
C GLU A 35 -5.68 14.00 6.42
N PRO A 36 -4.46 14.52 6.71
CA PRO A 36 -3.50 13.80 7.52
C PRO A 36 -4.03 13.59 8.94
N GLY A 37 -3.84 12.39 9.48
CA GLY A 37 -4.20 12.06 10.86
C GLY A 37 -3.18 12.57 11.88
N ILE A 38 -2.94 11.78 12.93
CA ILE A 38 -1.90 12.11 13.92
C ILE A 38 -0.55 11.96 13.24
N THR A 39 0.21 13.06 13.12
CA THR A 39 1.50 13.02 12.43
C THR A 39 2.58 12.34 13.28
N PRO A 40 3.67 11.84 12.65
CA PRO A 40 4.78 11.19 13.36
C PRO A 40 5.55 12.10 14.33
N GLN A 41 5.38 13.42 14.20
CA GLN A 41 5.97 14.40 15.14
C GLN A 41 5.20 14.47 16.47
N SER A 42 3.96 13.98 16.51
CA SER A 42 3.15 13.94 17.72
C SER A 42 3.61 12.83 18.65
N ILE A 43 3.66 13.14 19.96
CA ILE A 43 3.95 12.16 21.01
C ILE A 43 2.89 11.05 21.05
N LEU A 44 1.68 11.31 20.56
CA LEU A 44 0.58 10.35 20.53
C LEU A 44 0.56 9.48 19.25
N TYR A 45 1.54 9.60 18.35
CA TYR A 45 1.59 8.85 17.10
C TYR A 45 1.54 7.33 17.32
N PHE A 46 2.15 6.84 18.40
CA PHE A 46 2.14 5.41 18.74
C PHE A 46 0.72 4.85 18.94
N LEU A 47 -0.23 5.69 19.40
CA LEU A 47 -1.62 5.29 19.53
C LEU A 47 -2.28 5.11 18.16
N ASN A 48 -1.94 5.95 17.19
CA ASN A 48 -2.45 5.82 15.82
C ASN A 48 -2.02 4.46 15.23
N VAL A 49 -0.73 4.17 15.30
CA VAL A 49 -0.15 2.89 14.83
C VAL A 49 -0.77 1.68 15.55
N LEU A 50 -0.97 1.77 16.87
CA LEU A 50 -1.60 0.70 17.65
C LEU A 50 -3.05 0.44 17.17
N ILE A 51 -3.83 1.49 16.96
CA ILE A 51 -5.21 1.38 16.50
C ILE A 51 -5.27 0.81 15.08
N GLU A 52 -4.39 1.26 14.18
CA GLU A 52 -4.25 0.73 12.82
C GLU A 52 -3.96 -0.79 12.84
N GLU A 53 -3.02 -1.23 13.66
CA GLU A 53 -2.67 -2.65 13.80
C GLU A 53 -3.84 -3.47 14.36
N ILE A 54 -4.56 -2.95 15.36
CA ILE A 54 -5.77 -3.58 15.89
C ILE A 54 -6.84 -3.70 14.80
N ARG A 55 -7.07 -2.64 14.00
CA ARG A 55 -8.05 -2.67 12.89
C ARG A 55 -7.67 -3.73 11.84
N LEU A 56 -6.39 -3.83 11.49
CA LEU A 56 -5.90 -4.85 10.55
C LEU A 56 -5.97 -6.27 11.13
N PHE A 57 -5.77 -6.42 12.43
CA PHE A 57 -5.87 -7.71 13.12
C PHE A 57 -7.33 -8.19 13.20
N LEU A 58 -8.27 -7.27 13.44
CA LEU A 58 -9.71 -7.58 13.51
C LEU A 58 -10.37 -7.72 12.13
N ALA A 59 -9.71 -7.29 11.05
CA ALA A 59 -10.21 -7.48 9.69
C ALA A 59 -10.21 -8.97 9.32
N SER A 60 -11.40 -9.56 9.23
CA SER A 60 -11.60 -11.00 9.08
C SER A 60 -11.46 -11.50 7.64
N ASN A 61 -11.63 -10.63 6.65
CA ASN A 61 -11.58 -11.00 5.24
C ASN A 61 -10.48 -10.22 4.48
N PRO A 62 -9.93 -10.79 3.39
CA PRO A 62 -8.81 -10.20 2.67
C PRO A 62 -9.16 -8.88 1.97
N VAL A 63 -10.42 -8.69 1.57
CA VAL A 63 -10.87 -7.47 0.88
C VAL A 63 -10.85 -6.28 1.83
N ASP A 64 -11.40 -6.44 3.03
CA ASP A 64 -11.38 -5.40 4.07
C ASP A 64 -9.97 -5.12 4.55
N LYS A 65 -9.11 -6.14 4.67
CA LYS A 65 -7.70 -5.95 5.02
C LYS A 65 -6.97 -5.13 3.97
N ALA A 66 -7.20 -5.40 2.69
CA ALA A 66 -6.63 -4.63 1.58
C ALA A 66 -7.16 -3.19 1.58
N ARG A 67 -8.46 -2.99 1.81
CA ARG A 67 -9.08 -1.66 1.92
C ARG A 67 -8.50 -0.84 3.06
N LEU A 68 -8.36 -1.43 4.26
CA LEU A 68 -7.72 -0.77 5.41
C LEU A 68 -6.26 -0.44 5.14
N SER A 69 -5.53 -1.34 4.47
CA SER A 69 -4.12 -1.10 4.12
C SER A 69 -3.99 0.05 3.13
N LEU A 70 -4.92 0.18 2.17
CA LEU A 70 -4.96 1.30 1.25
C LEU A 70 -5.31 2.62 1.96
N GLU A 71 -6.31 2.62 2.83
CA GLU A 71 -6.69 3.77 3.67
C GLU A 71 -5.49 4.29 4.47
N PHE A 72 -4.76 3.39 5.14
CA PHE A 72 -3.59 3.77 5.93
C PHE A 72 -2.45 4.27 5.04
N ALA A 73 -2.21 3.64 3.89
CA ALA A 73 -1.20 4.11 2.95
C ALA A 73 -1.49 5.54 2.44
N GLN A 74 -2.76 5.85 2.16
CA GLN A 74 -3.19 7.19 1.77
C GLN A 74 -2.99 8.21 2.91
N GLU A 75 -3.33 7.85 4.15
CA GLU A 75 -3.09 8.69 5.33
C GLU A 75 -1.59 8.95 5.54
N LYS A 76 -0.73 7.93 5.44
CA LYS A 76 0.73 8.10 5.56
C LYS A 76 1.30 8.97 4.46
N ALA A 77 0.77 8.87 3.24
CA ALA A 77 1.17 9.77 2.16
C ALA A 77 0.79 11.23 2.49
N ALA A 78 -0.40 11.47 3.04
CA ALA A 78 -0.83 12.80 3.47
C ALA A 78 0.01 13.36 4.62
N GLU A 79 0.34 12.53 5.62
CA GLU A 79 1.23 12.91 6.72
C GLU A 79 2.60 13.32 6.19
N VAL A 80 3.17 12.54 5.28
CA VAL A 80 4.45 12.85 4.62
C VAL A 80 4.36 14.13 3.80
N GLU A 81 3.29 14.35 3.05
CA GLU A 81 3.08 15.59 2.28
C GLU A 81 3.04 16.81 3.21
N LEU A 82 2.30 16.72 4.33
CA LEU A 82 2.24 17.76 5.35
C LEU A 82 3.63 18.03 5.95
N LEU A 83 4.38 16.96 6.27
CA LEU A 83 5.75 17.09 6.74
C LEU A 83 6.63 17.77 5.69
N LEU A 84 6.52 17.42 4.41
CA LEU A 84 7.30 18.05 3.35
C LEU A 84 7.00 19.56 3.21
N LYS A 85 5.72 19.94 3.35
CA LYS A 85 5.26 21.34 3.33
C LYS A 85 5.67 22.14 4.56
N THR A 86 5.70 21.50 5.73
CA THR A 86 5.92 22.18 7.03
C THR A 86 7.39 22.15 7.45
N SER A 87 8.17 21.18 6.99
CA SER A 87 9.56 20.99 7.43
C SER A 87 10.54 21.84 6.62
N SER A 88 11.11 22.88 7.25
CA SER A 88 12.30 23.57 6.73
C SER A 88 13.59 22.76 6.90
N ASP A 89 13.61 21.78 7.82
CA ASP A 89 14.81 21.02 8.19
C ASP A 89 14.75 19.57 7.73
N THR A 90 15.39 19.29 6.60
CA THR A 90 15.43 17.99 5.92
C THR A 90 16.37 16.97 6.57
N LYS A 91 17.15 17.38 7.58
CA LYS A 91 18.23 16.55 8.14
C LYS A 91 17.73 15.44 9.07
N THR A 92 16.54 15.59 9.65
CA THR A 92 15.98 14.65 10.64
C THR A 92 15.45 13.36 10.00
N TYR A 93 15.07 13.38 8.72
CA TYR A 93 14.51 12.22 8.03
C TYR A 93 15.13 12.06 6.63
N PRO A 94 16.17 11.21 6.46
CA PRO A 94 16.87 11.07 5.19
C PRO A 94 15.94 10.61 4.05
N PHE A 95 14.88 9.85 4.36
CA PHE A 95 13.85 9.47 3.40
C PHE A 95 13.05 10.67 2.86
N LEU A 96 12.71 11.65 3.70
CA LEU A 96 12.00 12.86 3.26
C LEU A 96 12.85 13.72 2.30
N THR A 97 14.17 13.68 2.44
CA THR A 97 15.09 14.34 1.50
C THR A 97 14.98 13.71 0.11
N VAL A 98 14.89 12.37 0.04
CA VAL A 98 14.72 11.66 -1.23
C VAL A 98 13.36 11.99 -1.85
N LEU A 99 12.28 11.94 -1.07
CA LEU A 99 10.94 12.28 -1.57
C LEU A 99 10.83 13.72 -2.07
N ARG A 100 11.39 14.69 -1.33
CA ARG A 100 11.45 16.08 -1.79
C ARG A 100 12.18 16.21 -3.12
N LYS A 101 13.31 15.50 -3.27
CA LYS A 101 14.10 15.56 -4.51
C LYS A 101 13.32 14.98 -5.69
N VAL A 102 12.61 13.87 -5.49
CA VAL A 102 11.73 13.27 -6.49
C VAL A 102 10.59 14.21 -6.87
N ALA A 103 9.91 14.82 -5.89
CA ALA A 103 8.85 15.79 -6.13
C ALA A 103 9.34 17.02 -6.93
N TYR A 104 10.50 17.57 -6.55
CA TYR A 104 11.11 18.70 -7.27
C TYR A 104 11.35 18.40 -8.76
N TYR A 105 11.87 17.20 -9.08
CA TYR A 105 12.10 16.79 -10.47
C TYR A 105 10.81 16.53 -11.26
N GLN A 106 9.70 16.20 -10.63
CA GLN A 106 8.42 16.09 -11.33
C GLN A 106 7.80 17.45 -11.66
N GLU A 107 8.01 18.46 -10.81
CA GLU A 107 7.44 19.80 -11.02
C GLU A 107 8.28 20.67 -11.97
N HIS A 108 9.57 20.40 -12.11
CA HIS A 108 10.53 21.25 -12.85
C HIS A 108 11.31 20.49 -13.94
N GLY A 109 10.97 19.23 -14.21
CA GLY A 109 11.59 18.37 -15.22
C GLY A 109 10.80 18.29 -16.52
#